data_AF-A0A1B2DTK0-F1
#
_entry.id   AF-A0A1B2DTK0-F1
#
_cell.length_a   1.000
_cell.length_b   1.000
_cell.length_c   1.000
_cell.angle_alpha   90.00
_cell.angle_beta   90.00
_cell.angle_gamma   90.00
#
_symmetry.space_group_name_H-M   'P 1'
#
loop_
_entity.id
_entity.type
_entity.pdbx_description
1 polymer ?
#
loop_
_entity_poly.entity_id
_entity_poly.type
_entity_poly.pdbx_seq_one_letter_code
_entity_poly.pdbx_strand_id
1 'polypeptide(L)'
;MDSDYYKQWACQKMIESSQAHIWEGHWACAVLALIGVLEEKLVPATLEAAILQNLEKTVEEHPNEKLYRMDKAYAGFRDGILSVLIQRGQSCHALGHDVIYAYYIFEALSRSKIPVTAELFNAMTVLLEGFARSGPGYVTINESNIIIAPEETPATATRVPLAPAAVLDLFHSFHRPYPMEKGDMQLGHLLTHGHSIIGLQQQFQEPRLVQLENSLFRRLDILAYANGLESNQPELAPAFTTTVSSPLEQPFWEQALKDSRHGHSYKYAYSYLKLNRMAGRNPSDFKSFSRIL
;
A
#
# COMPACT_ATOMS: atom_id res chain seq x y z
N MET A 1 14.70 19.14 -5.03
CA MET A 1 13.52 18.50 -5.63
C MET A 1 12.29 19.30 -5.23
N ASP A 2 11.45 19.66 -6.19
CA ASP A 2 10.14 20.26 -5.91
C ASP A 2 9.14 19.14 -5.59
N SER A 3 9.14 18.68 -4.34
CA SER A 3 8.24 17.58 -3.92
C SER A 3 6.76 17.98 -3.94
N ASP A 4 6.46 19.28 -3.90
CA ASP A 4 5.10 19.79 -3.97
C ASP A 4 4.51 19.58 -5.37
N TYR A 5 5.29 19.65 -6.45
CA TYR A 5 4.84 19.27 -7.79
C TYR A 5 4.30 17.83 -7.84
N TYR A 6 5.06 16.87 -7.32
CA TYR A 6 4.67 15.46 -7.36
C TYR A 6 3.49 15.14 -6.42
N LYS A 7 3.40 15.82 -5.27
CA LYS A 7 2.25 15.70 -4.38
C LYS A 7 0.98 16.29 -5.00
N GLN A 8 1.08 17.42 -5.71
CA GLN A 8 -0.04 17.97 -6.49
C GLN A 8 -0.44 17.02 -7.61
N TRP A 9 0.54 16.46 -8.34
CA TRP A 9 0.29 15.44 -9.36
C TRP A 9 -0.46 14.24 -8.78
N ALA A 10 -0.08 13.75 -7.60
CA ALA A 10 -0.74 12.62 -6.96
C ALA A 10 -2.18 12.95 -6.54
N CYS A 11 -2.43 14.15 -6.01
CA CYS A 11 -3.78 14.62 -5.70
C CYS A 11 -4.67 14.67 -6.95
N GLN A 12 -4.13 15.20 -8.06
CA GLN A 12 -4.85 15.23 -9.34
C GLN A 12 -5.08 13.82 -9.92
N LYS A 13 -4.10 12.93 -9.79
CA LYS A 13 -4.24 11.54 -10.23
C LYS A 13 -5.36 10.83 -9.46
N MET A 14 -5.54 11.09 -8.16
CA MET A 14 -6.69 10.58 -7.40
C MET A 14 -8.02 11.11 -7.92
N ILE A 15 -8.10 12.40 -8.28
CA ILE A 15 -9.30 13.00 -8.88
C ILE A 15 -9.66 12.30 -10.19
N GLU A 16 -8.71 12.15 -11.10
CA GLU A 16 -8.92 11.48 -12.39
C GLU A 16 -9.29 10.01 -12.21
N SER A 17 -8.64 9.32 -11.27
CA SER A 17 -8.93 7.92 -10.95
C SER A 17 -10.37 7.72 -10.45
N SER A 18 -10.91 8.69 -9.71
CA SER A 18 -12.30 8.64 -9.23
C SER A 18 -13.33 8.74 -10.36
N GLN A 19 -12.93 9.28 -11.52
CA GLN A 19 -13.81 9.50 -12.68
C GLN A 19 -13.67 8.39 -13.74
N ALA A 20 -12.45 7.88 -13.92
CA ALA A 20 -12.16 6.87 -14.93
C ALA A 20 -12.16 5.45 -14.34
N HIS A 21 -11.23 5.16 -13.43
CA HIS A 21 -11.02 3.82 -12.90
C HIS A 21 -10.29 3.88 -11.55
N ILE A 22 -10.93 3.38 -10.48
CA ILE A 22 -10.45 3.56 -9.09
C ILE A 22 -9.04 3.00 -8.83
N TRP A 23 -8.63 1.99 -9.61
CA TRP A 23 -7.34 1.35 -9.47
C TRP A 23 -6.18 2.19 -10.03
N GLU A 24 -6.44 3.21 -10.85
CA GLU A 24 -5.42 4.15 -11.36
C GLU A 24 -4.80 5.00 -10.23
N GLY A 25 -5.49 5.16 -9.11
CA GLY A 25 -4.96 5.84 -7.92
C GLY A 25 -3.76 5.11 -7.31
N HIS A 26 -3.46 3.89 -7.78
CA HIS A 26 -2.28 3.13 -7.46
C HIS A 26 -1.02 3.95 -7.78
N TRP A 27 -1.02 4.63 -8.92
CA TRP A 27 0.12 5.43 -9.40
C TRP A 27 0.34 6.67 -8.54
N ALA A 28 -0.75 7.29 -8.04
CA ALA A 28 -0.64 8.35 -7.03
C ALA A 28 0.08 7.84 -5.77
N CYS A 29 -0.31 6.67 -5.25
CA CYS A 29 0.35 6.08 -4.08
C CYS A 29 1.81 5.69 -4.37
N ALA A 30 2.13 5.20 -5.57
CA ALA A 30 3.48 4.86 -5.98
C ALA A 30 4.40 6.10 -6.01
N VAL A 31 3.93 7.20 -6.61
CA VAL A 31 4.63 8.49 -6.62
C VAL A 31 4.84 8.99 -5.19
N LEU A 32 3.82 8.95 -4.35
CA LEU A 32 3.92 9.37 -2.95
C LEU A 32 4.86 8.47 -2.13
N ALA A 33 4.94 7.18 -2.44
CA ALA A 33 5.89 6.26 -1.82
C ALA A 33 7.34 6.63 -2.14
N LEU A 34 7.65 6.93 -3.41
CA LEU A 34 8.98 7.36 -3.83
C LEU A 34 9.38 8.68 -3.17
N ILE A 35 8.46 9.66 -3.14
CA ILE A 35 8.68 10.92 -2.40
C ILE A 35 8.94 10.64 -0.92
N GLY A 36 8.15 9.77 -0.30
CA GLY A 36 8.31 9.38 1.10
C GLY A 36 9.68 8.77 1.39
N VAL A 37 10.20 7.91 0.50
CA VAL A 37 11.55 7.34 0.62
C VAL A 37 12.61 8.45 0.64
N LEU A 38 12.48 9.44 -0.25
CA LEU A 38 13.44 10.53 -0.43
C LEU A 38 13.36 11.58 0.69
N GLU A 39 12.18 12.11 0.98
CA GLU A 39 11.98 13.15 2.00
C GLU A 39 12.37 12.66 3.39
N GLU A 40 12.11 11.39 3.67
CA GLU A 40 12.45 10.79 4.94
C GLU A 40 13.85 10.19 4.99
N LYS A 41 14.63 10.22 3.90
CA LYS A 41 15.98 9.65 3.83
C LYS A 41 16.00 8.18 4.29
N LEU A 42 15.08 7.38 3.76
CA LEU A 42 14.92 5.96 4.14
C LEU A 42 15.97 5.04 3.52
N VAL A 43 16.79 5.56 2.61
CA VAL A 43 17.83 4.85 1.88
C VAL A 43 19.15 5.64 1.91
N PRO A 44 20.29 5.01 1.56
CA PRO A 44 21.55 5.73 1.33
C PRO A 44 21.41 6.80 0.25
N ALA A 45 22.08 7.94 0.43
CA ALA A 45 22.06 9.06 -0.51
C ALA A 45 22.50 8.68 -1.94
N THR A 46 23.32 7.64 -2.07
CA THR A 46 23.76 7.11 -3.37
C THR A 46 22.63 6.57 -4.23
N LEU A 47 21.47 6.25 -3.65
CA LEU A 47 20.30 5.74 -4.36
C LEU A 47 19.31 6.83 -4.79
N GLU A 48 19.46 8.06 -4.29
CA GLU A 48 18.48 9.13 -4.54
C GLU A 48 18.29 9.41 -6.04
N ALA A 49 19.37 9.37 -6.82
CA ALA A 49 19.30 9.59 -8.27
C ALA A 49 18.47 8.51 -9.00
N ALA A 50 18.63 7.24 -8.63
CA ALA A 50 17.85 6.14 -9.22
C ALA A 50 16.36 6.24 -8.84
N ILE A 51 16.07 6.63 -7.61
CA ILE A 51 14.68 6.79 -7.13
C ILE A 51 14.02 8.01 -7.79
N LEU A 52 14.76 9.11 -7.99
CA LEU A 52 14.29 10.27 -8.74
C LEU A 52 13.97 9.90 -10.20
N GLN A 53 14.82 9.10 -10.84
CA GLN A 53 14.54 8.59 -12.19
C GLN A 53 13.25 7.77 -12.23
N ASN A 54 13.04 6.88 -11.26
CA ASN A 54 11.80 6.09 -11.16
C ASN A 54 10.57 6.99 -10.96
N LEU A 55 10.71 8.06 -10.16
CA LEU A 55 9.65 9.04 -9.90
C LEU A 55 9.28 9.82 -11.16
N GLU A 56 10.27 10.36 -11.88
CA GLU A 56 10.08 11.06 -13.15
C GLU A 56 9.44 10.13 -14.18
N LYS A 57 9.96 8.91 -14.32
CA LYS A 57 9.45 7.94 -15.29
C LYS A 57 8.00 7.56 -15.02
N THR A 58 7.64 7.35 -13.76
CA THR A 58 6.25 7.02 -13.37
C THR A 58 5.28 8.13 -13.75
N VAL A 59 5.68 9.40 -13.57
CA VAL A 59 4.86 10.56 -13.95
C VAL A 59 4.73 10.70 -15.47
N GLU A 60 5.81 10.41 -16.21
CA GLU A 60 5.80 10.41 -17.68
C GLU A 60 4.92 9.31 -18.28
N GLU A 61 4.96 8.10 -17.72
CA GLU A 61 4.19 6.94 -18.20
C GLU A 61 2.69 7.07 -17.90
N HIS A 62 2.34 7.76 -16.83
CA HIS A 62 0.97 7.91 -16.36
C HIS A 62 0.54 9.38 -16.28
N PRO A 63 0.64 10.19 -17.35
CA PRO A 63 0.40 11.61 -17.28
C PRO A 63 -1.01 11.94 -16.75
N ASN A 64 -1.15 13.05 -16.05
CA ASN A 64 -2.47 13.58 -15.72
C ASN A 64 -3.02 14.36 -16.90
N GLU A 65 -4.33 14.31 -17.09
CA GLU A 65 -5.01 15.14 -18.11
C GLU A 65 -5.05 16.60 -17.70
N LYS A 66 -5.09 16.88 -16.40
CA LYS A 66 -5.19 18.24 -15.85
C LYS A 66 -4.11 18.48 -14.79
N LEU A 67 -4.02 19.74 -14.38
CA LEU A 67 -3.23 20.14 -13.22
C LEU A 67 -4.14 20.23 -11.98
N TYR A 68 -3.58 19.90 -10.83
CA TYR A 68 -4.28 20.07 -9.56
C TYR A 68 -4.60 21.55 -9.32
N ARG A 69 -5.83 21.83 -8.89
CA ARG A 69 -6.26 23.19 -8.59
C ARG A 69 -5.85 23.57 -7.18
N MET A 70 -5.14 24.69 -7.04
CA MET A 70 -4.74 25.27 -5.76
C MET A 70 -5.78 26.28 -5.28
N ASP A 71 -7.04 25.87 -5.19
CA ASP A 71 -8.16 26.73 -4.81
C ASP A 71 -8.46 26.69 -3.30
N LYS A 72 -9.68 27.09 -2.89
CA LYS A 72 -10.04 27.26 -1.49
C LYS A 72 -9.99 25.92 -0.75
N ALA A 73 -9.21 25.89 0.33
CA ALA A 73 -9.15 24.75 1.23
C ALA A 73 -10.54 24.38 1.80
N TYR A 74 -10.86 23.09 1.73
CA TYR A 74 -12.06 22.47 2.24
C TYR A 74 -11.81 21.96 3.67
N ALA A 75 -12.52 22.55 4.63
CA ALA A 75 -12.29 22.29 6.06
C ALA A 75 -12.68 20.87 6.50
N GLY A 76 -13.64 20.23 5.83
CA GLY A 76 -14.21 18.95 6.26
C GLY A 76 -13.46 17.70 5.76
N PHE A 77 -12.34 17.84 5.05
CA PHE A 77 -11.69 16.69 4.40
C PHE A 77 -11.27 15.62 5.39
N ARG A 78 -10.54 16.01 6.45
CA ARG A 78 -10.02 15.08 7.46
C ARG A 78 -11.15 14.27 8.09
N ASP A 79 -12.08 14.95 8.75
CA ASP A 79 -13.12 14.28 9.52
C ASP A 79 -14.06 13.48 8.61
N GLY A 80 -14.34 13.98 7.41
CA GLY A 80 -15.15 13.27 6.42
C GLY A 80 -14.51 11.96 5.96
N ILE A 81 -13.26 12.00 5.53
CA ILE A 81 -12.56 10.80 5.04
C ILE A 81 -12.33 9.79 6.18
N LEU A 82 -11.92 10.25 7.37
CA LEU A 82 -11.76 9.34 8.53
C LEU A 82 -13.10 8.70 8.92
N SER A 83 -14.21 9.46 8.88
CA SER A 83 -15.54 8.90 9.16
C SER A 83 -15.90 7.80 8.16
N VAL A 84 -15.61 7.98 6.87
CA VAL A 84 -15.86 6.97 5.83
C VAL A 84 -15.07 5.70 6.11
N LEU A 85 -13.78 5.81 6.45
CA LEU A 85 -12.93 4.66 6.78
C LEU A 85 -13.43 3.93 8.04
N ILE A 86 -13.70 4.66 9.11
CA ILE A 86 -14.13 4.08 10.40
C ILE A 86 -15.45 3.32 10.26
N GLN A 87 -16.43 3.90 9.57
CA GLN A 87 -17.72 3.23 9.32
C GLN A 87 -17.57 1.91 8.56
N ARG A 88 -16.44 1.72 7.87
CA ARG A 88 -16.12 0.54 7.04
C ARG A 88 -14.97 -0.29 7.62
N GLY A 89 -14.49 0.02 8.82
CA GLY A 89 -13.32 -0.65 9.41
C GLY A 89 -13.52 -2.15 9.67
N GLN A 90 -14.76 -2.64 9.64
CA GLN A 90 -15.05 -4.06 9.80
C GLN A 90 -14.95 -4.87 8.50
N SER A 91 -14.95 -4.23 7.34
CA SER A 91 -15.00 -4.93 6.06
C SER A 91 -13.61 -5.10 5.47
N CYS A 92 -13.30 -6.31 5.01
CA CYS A 92 -12.12 -6.57 4.19
C CYS A 92 -12.46 -6.09 2.78
N HIS A 93 -12.05 -4.87 2.42
CA HIS A 93 -12.32 -4.29 1.11
C HIS A 93 -11.04 -4.16 0.31
N ALA A 94 -11.09 -4.56 -0.95
CA ALA A 94 -10.07 -4.29 -1.96
C ALA A 94 -8.63 -4.47 -1.44
N LEU A 95 -8.31 -5.53 -0.71
CA LEU A 95 -6.94 -5.73 -0.18
C LEU A 95 -6.39 -4.58 0.71
N GLY A 96 -7.26 -3.73 1.28
CA GLY A 96 -6.90 -2.56 2.07
C GLY A 96 -6.61 -1.29 1.26
N HIS A 97 -6.93 -1.25 -0.04
CA HIS A 97 -6.65 -0.08 -0.90
C HIS A 97 -7.35 1.20 -0.43
N ASP A 98 -8.50 1.08 0.23
CA ASP A 98 -9.21 2.20 0.85
C ASP A 98 -8.36 2.88 1.93
N VAL A 99 -7.81 2.10 2.86
CA VAL A 99 -6.93 2.58 3.93
C VAL A 99 -5.61 3.09 3.36
N ILE A 100 -5.04 2.37 2.39
CA ILE A 100 -3.77 2.74 1.74
C ILE A 100 -3.92 4.10 1.07
N TYR A 101 -4.91 4.30 0.20
CA TYR A 101 -5.05 5.55 -0.55
C TYR A 101 -5.28 6.74 0.37
N ALA A 102 -6.11 6.56 1.39
CA ALA A 102 -6.35 7.60 2.37
C ALA A 102 -5.07 7.96 3.15
N TYR A 103 -4.32 6.96 3.62
CA TYR A 103 -3.07 7.19 4.34
C TYR A 103 -2.07 7.99 3.51
N TYR A 104 -1.77 7.55 2.28
CA TYR A 104 -0.78 8.22 1.43
C TYR A 104 -1.18 9.68 1.14
N ILE A 105 -2.46 9.94 0.87
CA ILE A 105 -2.95 11.32 0.64
C ILE A 105 -2.87 12.15 1.91
N PHE A 106 -3.26 11.61 3.06
CA PHE A 106 -3.14 12.32 4.34
C PHE A 106 -1.69 12.62 4.71
N GLU A 107 -0.78 11.68 4.47
CA GLU A 107 0.65 11.87 4.70
C GLU A 107 1.19 12.99 3.81
N ALA A 108 0.92 12.94 2.51
CA ALA A 108 1.36 13.94 1.54
C ALA A 108 0.86 15.35 1.88
N LEU A 109 -0.43 15.48 2.22
CA LEU A 109 -1.06 16.75 2.58
C LEU A 109 -0.52 17.31 3.91
N SER A 110 -0.22 16.44 4.89
CA SER A 110 0.31 16.88 6.19
C SER A 110 1.72 17.48 6.11
N ARG A 111 2.47 17.16 5.04
CA ARG A 111 3.84 17.59 4.80
C ARG A 111 3.97 18.56 3.62
N SER A 112 2.89 19.21 3.23
CA SER A 112 2.89 20.16 2.11
C SER A 112 2.01 21.38 2.39
N LYS A 113 2.14 22.40 1.54
CA LYS A 113 1.27 23.58 1.55
C LYS A 113 0.08 23.42 0.59
N ILE A 114 -0.16 22.21 0.10
CA ILE A 114 -1.20 21.93 -0.88
C ILE A 114 -2.57 22.05 -0.20
N PRO A 115 -3.45 22.97 -0.64
CA PRO A 115 -4.78 23.07 -0.10
C PRO A 115 -5.56 21.82 -0.48
N VAL A 116 -6.29 21.30 0.50
CA VAL A 116 -7.20 20.19 0.27
C VAL A 116 -8.47 20.74 -0.35
N THR A 117 -8.80 20.38 -1.59
CA THR A 117 -9.96 20.94 -2.28
C THR A 117 -11.24 20.12 -2.02
N ALA A 118 -12.40 20.72 -2.26
CA ALA A 118 -13.66 19.99 -2.23
C ALA A 118 -13.72 18.91 -3.35
N GLU A 119 -13.05 19.15 -4.47
CA GLU A 119 -12.90 18.18 -5.55
C GLU A 119 -12.12 16.95 -5.10
N LEU A 120 -10.98 17.14 -4.43
CA LEU A 120 -10.20 16.03 -3.85
C LEU A 120 -11.00 15.27 -2.79
N PHE A 121 -11.77 15.97 -1.94
CA PHE A 121 -12.66 15.33 -0.97
C PHE A 121 -13.68 14.40 -1.65
N ASN A 122 -14.37 14.89 -2.67
CA ASN A 122 -15.36 14.13 -3.41
C ASN A 122 -14.71 12.93 -4.12
N ALA A 123 -13.57 13.15 -4.76
CA ALA A 123 -12.81 12.09 -5.44
C ALA A 123 -12.41 10.97 -4.48
N MET A 124 -11.82 11.32 -3.33
CA MET A 124 -11.44 10.33 -2.32
C MET A 124 -12.66 9.57 -1.81
N THR A 125 -13.78 10.24 -1.54
CA THR A 125 -15.02 9.57 -1.12
C THR A 125 -15.48 8.53 -2.16
N VAL A 126 -15.48 8.89 -3.45
CA VAL A 126 -15.82 7.99 -4.57
C VAL A 126 -14.88 6.79 -4.64
N LEU A 127 -13.56 7.01 -4.49
CA LEU A 127 -12.56 5.93 -4.49
C LEU A 127 -12.81 4.93 -3.35
N LEU A 128 -12.98 5.44 -2.12
CA LEU A 128 -13.22 4.60 -0.96
C LEU A 128 -14.54 3.82 -1.09
N GLU A 129 -15.57 4.42 -1.67
CA GLU A 129 -16.83 3.75 -2.00
C GLU A 129 -16.67 2.70 -3.10
N GLY A 130 -15.87 2.99 -4.12
CA GLY A 130 -15.53 2.04 -5.17
C GLY A 130 -14.88 0.78 -4.62
N PHE A 131 -13.91 0.93 -3.71
CA PHE A 131 -13.26 -0.20 -3.06
C PHE A 131 -14.20 -1.02 -2.19
N ALA A 132 -15.11 -0.36 -1.46
CA ALA A 132 -16.14 -1.06 -0.70
C ALA A 132 -17.02 -1.94 -1.59
N ARG A 133 -17.38 -1.45 -2.78
CA ARG A 133 -18.17 -2.21 -3.78
C ARG A 133 -17.38 -3.30 -4.49
N SER A 134 -16.04 -3.21 -4.54
CA SER A 134 -15.20 -4.19 -5.23
C SER A 134 -15.03 -5.52 -4.48
N GLY A 135 -15.52 -5.62 -3.24
CA GLY A 135 -15.44 -6.82 -2.42
C GLY A 135 -14.05 -7.03 -1.80
N PRO A 136 -13.73 -8.24 -1.31
CA PRO A 136 -12.51 -8.48 -0.56
C PRO A 136 -11.24 -8.59 -1.41
N GLY A 137 -11.38 -8.57 -2.74
CA GLY A 137 -10.30 -8.88 -3.67
C GLY A 137 -10.07 -10.38 -3.80
N TYR A 138 -9.53 -10.80 -4.94
CA TYR A 138 -9.27 -12.21 -5.20
C TYR A 138 -8.07 -12.73 -4.40
N VAL A 139 -7.99 -14.05 -4.30
CA VAL A 139 -6.82 -14.83 -3.87
C VAL A 139 -6.55 -15.89 -4.93
N THR A 140 -5.28 -16.14 -5.24
CA THR A 140 -4.87 -17.23 -6.12
C THR A 140 -4.79 -18.52 -5.33
N ILE A 141 -5.45 -19.59 -5.79
CA ILE A 141 -5.38 -20.96 -5.25
C ILE A 141 -5.37 -21.92 -6.43
N ASN A 142 -4.45 -22.89 -6.46
CA ASN A 142 -4.29 -23.86 -7.55
C ASN A 142 -4.30 -23.14 -8.93
N GLU A 143 -3.51 -22.08 -9.06
CA GLU A 143 -3.39 -21.23 -10.28
C GLU A 143 -4.65 -20.46 -10.69
N SER A 144 -5.72 -20.53 -9.90
CA SER A 144 -7.01 -19.87 -10.18
C SER A 144 -7.26 -18.70 -9.24
N ASN A 145 -7.73 -17.57 -9.77
CA ASN A 145 -8.14 -16.42 -8.97
C ASN A 145 -9.58 -16.58 -8.51
N ILE A 146 -9.78 -16.71 -7.20
CA ILE A 146 -11.09 -16.89 -6.58
C ILE A 146 -11.38 -15.79 -5.56
N ILE A 147 -12.65 -15.54 -5.28
CA ILE A 147 -13.08 -14.64 -4.22
C ILE A 147 -13.56 -15.51 -3.06
N ILE A 148 -13.01 -15.28 -1.87
CA ILE A 148 -13.46 -15.93 -0.63
C ILE A 148 -14.26 -14.90 0.17
N ALA A 149 -15.49 -15.25 0.52
CA ALA A 149 -16.32 -14.41 1.38
C ALA A 149 -15.72 -14.38 2.80
N PRO A 150 -15.55 -13.20 3.43
CA PRO A 150 -15.00 -13.12 4.78
C PRO A 150 -15.77 -13.96 5.81
N GLU A 151 -17.08 -14.10 5.65
CA GLU A 151 -17.98 -14.87 6.52
C GLU A 151 -17.69 -16.38 6.50
N GLU A 152 -17.05 -16.88 5.45
CA GLU A 152 -16.71 -18.29 5.27
C GLU A 152 -15.38 -18.67 5.93
N THR A 153 -14.66 -17.70 6.51
CA THR A 153 -13.29 -17.90 7.00
C THR A 153 -13.24 -17.96 8.52
N PRO A 154 -12.70 -19.05 9.09
CA PRO A 154 -12.53 -19.14 10.53
C PRO A 154 -11.45 -18.15 10.99
N ALA A 155 -11.63 -17.57 12.18
CA ALA A 155 -10.60 -16.75 12.80
C ALA A 155 -9.39 -17.63 13.16
N THR A 156 -8.21 -17.28 12.66
CA THR A 156 -7.02 -18.15 12.68
C THR A 156 -6.03 -17.82 13.80
N ALA A 157 -6.12 -16.65 14.45
CA ALA A 157 -5.15 -16.24 15.47
C ALA A 157 -5.67 -15.23 16.51
N THR A 158 -4.90 -15.11 17.60
CA THR A 158 -5.01 -14.05 18.60
C THR A 158 -4.76 -12.68 17.96
N ARG A 159 -5.75 -11.80 18.03
CA ARG A 159 -5.63 -10.42 17.57
C ARG A 159 -4.85 -9.61 18.61
N VAL A 160 -3.61 -9.28 18.28
CA VAL A 160 -2.78 -8.37 19.08
C VAL A 160 -2.95 -6.94 18.57
N PRO A 161 -2.94 -5.91 19.43
CA PRO A 161 -2.96 -4.53 18.95
C PRO A 161 -1.84 -4.30 17.95
N LEU A 162 -2.14 -3.66 16.82
CA LEU A 162 -1.12 -3.42 15.81
C LEU A 162 -0.08 -2.41 16.34
N ALA A 163 1.17 -2.76 16.14
CA ALA A 163 2.33 -1.89 16.31
C ALA A 163 3.27 -2.06 15.10
N PRO A 164 4.18 -1.11 14.82
CA PRO A 164 5.10 -1.23 13.68
C PRO A 164 5.86 -2.57 13.65
N ALA A 165 6.36 -3.00 14.81
CA ALA A 165 7.02 -4.27 15.02
C ALA A 165 6.10 -5.48 14.73
N ALA A 166 4.84 -5.44 15.18
CA ALA A 166 3.89 -6.51 14.97
C ALA A 166 3.52 -6.69 13.48
N VAL A 167 3.40 -5.59 12.73
CA VAL A 167 3.17 -5.67 11.27
C VAL A 167 4.34 -6.33 10.56
N LEU A 168 5.58 -5.98 10.92
CA LEU A 168 6.77 -6.63 10.39
C LEU A 168 6.82 -8.12 10.77
N ASP A 169 6.53 -8.45 12.02
CA ASP A 169 6.54 -9.84 12.49
C ASP A 169 5.48 -10.68 11.77
N LEU A 170 4.27 -10.14 11.56
CA LEU A 170 3.23 -10.76 10.75
C LEU A 170 3.70 -10.96 9.31
N PHE A 171 4.30 -9.93 8.70
CA PHE A 171 4.83 -10.02 7.32
C PHE A 171 5.91 -11.10 7.18
N HIS A 172 6.86 -11.16 8.11
CA HIS A 172 7.96 -12.13 8.08
C HIS A 172 7.52 -13.56 8.39
N SER A 173 6.56 -13.74 9.30
CA SER A 173 6.07 -15.07 9.70
C SER A 173 4.97 -15.62 8.80
N PHE A 174 4.26 -14.78 8.04
CA PHE A 174 3.22 -15.26 7.16
C PHE A 174 3.80 -16.06 6.01
N HIS A 175 3.43 -17.33 5.95
CA HIS A 175 3.85 -18.22 4.87
C HIS A 175 2.78 -18.26 3.79
N ARG A 176 3.05 -17.65 2.63
CA ARG A 176 2.25 -17.83 1.42
C ARG A 176 3.05 -18.60 0.36
N PRO A 177 2.50 -19.68 -0.23
CA PRO A 177 3.16 -20.39 -1.32
C PRO A 177 3.52 -19.45 -2.48
N TYR A 178 4.73 -19.60 -3.01
CA TYR A 178 5.26 -18.70 -4.05
C TYR A 178 4.37 -18.61 -5.31
N PRO A 179 3.80 -19.70 -5.85
CA PRO A 179 2.91 -19.61 -7.00
C PRO A 179 1.67 -18.73 -6.74
N MET A 180 1.12 -18.80 -5.53
CA MET A 180 -0.02 -17.97 -5.13
C MET A 180 0.40 -16.50 -5.03
N GLU A 181 1.48 -16.19 -4.31
CA GLU A 181 1.99 -14.82 -4.14
C GLU A 181 2.34 -14.16 -5.48
N LYS A 182 2.92 -14.91 -6.43
CA LYS A 182 3.19 -14.39 -7.78
C LYS A 182 1.92 -13.96 -8.52
N GLY A 183 0.80 -14.64 -8.27
CA GLY A 183 -0.49 -14.37 -8.90
C GLY A 183 -1.23 -13.16 -8.32
N ASP A 184 -1.12 -12.92 -7.01
CA ASP A 184 -1.97 -11.95 -6.31
C ASP A 184 -1.29 -10.96 -5.37
N MET A 185 0.02 -11.08 -5.14
CA MET A 185 0.87 -10.11 -4.42
C MET A 185 0.38 -9.78 -3.01
N GLN A 186 -0.18 -10.75 -2.30
CA GLN A 186 -0.92 -10.53 -1.07
C GLN A 186 -0.06 -10.14 0.11
N LEU A 187 1.15 -10.71 0.22
CA LEU A 187 2.08 -10.35 1.28
C LEU A 187 2.46 -8.86 1.21
N GLY A 188 2.68 -8.33 0.01
CA GLY A 188 2.94 -6.90 -0.17
C GLY A 188 1.74 -6.01 0.19
N HIS A 189 0.53 -6.48 -0.11
CA HIS A 189 -0.70 -5.79 0.33
C HIS A 189 -0.88 -5.81 1.85
N LEU A 190 -0.58 -6.92 2.53
CA LEU A 190 -0.61 -6.98 4.00
C LEU A 190 0.37 -5.96 4.62
N LEU A 191 1.59 -5.88 4.07
CA LEU A 191 2.61 -4.96 4.52
C LEU A 191 2.17 -3.49 4.36
N THR A 192 1.71 -3.11 3.17
CA THR A 192 1.27 -1.74 2.88
C THR A 192 -0.01 -1.36 3.63
N HIS A 193 -0.94 -2.29 3.79
CA HIS A 193 -2.17 -2.08 4.55
C HIS A 193 -1.88 -1.88 6.04
N GLY A 194 -1.07 -2.76 6.64
CA GLY A 194 -0.64 -2.63 8.04
C GLY A 194 0.13 -1.34 8.31
N HIS A 195 1.04 -0.97 7.40
CA HIS A 195 1.72 0.33 7.46
C HIS A 195 0.73 1.50 7.45
N SER A 196 -0.25 1.48 6.56
CA SER A 196 -1.22 2.56 6.40
C SER A 196 -2.13 2.72 7.63
N ILE A 197 -2.56 1.61 8.25
CA ILE A 197 -3.34 1.64 9.51
C ILE A 197 -2.53 2.31 10.61
N ILE A 198 -1.29 1.85 10.84
CA ILE A 198 -0.41 2.40 11.88
C ILE A 198 -0.14 3.90 11.63
N GLY A 199 0.12 4.28 10.38
CA GLY A 199 0.38 5.66 10.01
C GLY A 199 -0.81 6.58 10.32
N LEU A 200 -2.03 6.15 9.98
CA LEU A 200 -3.25 6.90 10.33
C LEU A 200 -3.45 7.03 11.85
N GLN A 201 -3.25 5.93 12.58
CA GLN A 201 -3.39 5.92 14.04
C GLN A 201 -2.40 6.89 14.71
N GLN A 202 -1.14 6.91 14.27
CA GLN A 202 -0.13 7.82 14.78
C GLN A 202 -0.42 9.29 14.42
N GLN A 203 -0.93 9.54 13.21
CA GLN A 203 -1.15 10.89 12.73
C GLN A 203 -2.34 11.59 13.40
N PHE A 204 -3.43 10.87 13.69
CA PHE A 204 -4.71 11.52 14.00
C PHE A 204 -5.21 11.40 15.43
N GLN A 205 -4.59 10.59 16.30
CA GLN A 205 -5.01 10.36 17.70
C GLN A 205 -6.52 10.11 17.86
N GLU A 206 -7.18 9.53 16.84
CA GLU A 206 -8.61 9.21 16.85
C GLU A 206 -8.77 7.76 17.32
N PRO A 207 -9.30 7.50 18.53
CA PRO A 207 -9.36 6.16 19.10
C PRO A 207 -10.12 5.15 18.24
N ARG A 208 -11.09 5.59 17.45
CA ARG A 208 -11.88 4.71 16.57
C ARG A 208 -11.06 4.13 15.42
N LEU A 209 -9.89 4.68 15.10
CA LEU A 209 -9.00 4.11 14.06
C LEU A 209 -8.46 2.72 14.41
N VAL A 210 -8.50 2.32 15.69
CA VAL A 210 -8.20 0.92 16.10
C VAL A 210 -9.14 -0.09 15.42
N GLN A 211 -10.34 0.34 15.00
CA GLN A 211 -11.29 -0.54 14.33
C GLN A 211 -10.79 -1.00 12.95
N LEU A 212 -9.91 -0.23 12.30
CA LEU A 212 -9.31 -0.57 11.01
C LEU A 212 -8.40 -1.81 11.10
N GLU A 213 -7.87 -2.14 12.28
CA GLU A 213 -7.07 -3.35 12.46
C GLU A 213 -7.86 -4.62 12.13
N ASN A 214 -9.19 -4.59 12.32
CA ASN A 214 -10.05 -5.73 11.99
C ASN A 214 -10.06 -6.06 10.50
N SER A 215 -9.93 -5.08 9.61
CA SER A 215 -9.89 -5.35 8.16
C SER A 215 -8.61 -6.09 7.78
N LEU A 216 -7.47 -5.73 8.40
CA LEU A 216 -6.20 -6.45 8.23
C LEU A 216 -6.28 -7.87 8.79
N PHE A 217 -6.80 -8.05 10.00
CA PHE A 217 -6.94 -9.38 10.60
C PHE A 217 -7.87 -10.29 9.82
N ARG A 218 -9.01 -9.78 9.33
CA ARG A 218 -9.89 -10.54 8.43
C ARG A 218 -9.16 -10.93 7.14
N ARG A 219 -8.29 -10.08 6.59
CA ARG A 219 -7.49 -10.45 5.43
C ARG A 219 -6.52 -11.58 5.74
N LEU A 220 -5.86 -11.54 6.90
CA LEU A 220 -4.98 -12.62 7.35
C LEU A 220 -5.75 -13.95 7.47
N ASP A 221 -6.96 -13.92 8.05
CA ASP A 221 -7.84 -15.09 8.15
C ASP A 221 -8.19 -15.66 6.76
N ILE A 222 -8.56 -14.81 5.81
CA ILE A 222 -8.83 -15.20 4.41
C ILE A 222 -7.62 -15.86 3.77
N LEU A 223 -6.44 -15.27 3.91
CA LEU A 223 -5.22 -15.78 3.29
C LEU A 223 -4.77 -17.09 3.93
N ALA A 224 -4.88 -17.22 5.26
CA ALA A 224 -4.56 -18.45 5.97
C ALA A 224 -5.52 -19.59 5.56
N TYR A 225 -6.81 -19.29 5.42
CA TYR A 225 -7.78 -20.24 4.89
C TYR A 225 -7.45 -20.64 3.44
N ALA A 226 -7.14 -19.67 2.58
CA ALA A 226 -6.75 -19.93 1.20
C ALA A 226 -5.50 -20.82 1.09
N ASN A 227 -4.50 -20.59 1.94
CA ASN A 227 -3.30 -21.43 1.99
C ASN A 227 -3.63 -22.89 2.35
N GLY A 228 -4.64 -23.13 3.19
CA GLY A 228 -5.11 -24.48 3.53
C GLY A 228 -5.86 -25.20 2.41
N LEU A 229 -6.31 -24.47 1.38
CA LEU A 229 -6.98 -25.01 0.19
C LEU A 229 -6.02 -25.27 -0.98
N GLU A 230 -4.78 -24.81 -0.89
CA GLU A 230 -3.76 -25.09 -1.89
C GLU A 230 -3.48 -26.59 -1.88
N SER A 231 -3.63 -27.25 -3.04
CA SER A 231 -3.20 -28.64 -3.17
C SER A 231 -1.69 -28.68 -2.91
N ASN A 232 -1.16 -29.77 -2.32
CA ASN A 232 0.28 -29.96 -2.06
C ASN A 232 1.09 -29.99 -3.37
N GLN A 233 1.14 -28.87 -4.10
CA GLN A 233 2.12 -28.59 -5.11
C GLN A 233 3.45 -28.58 -4.37
N PRO A 234 4.48 -29.29 -4.87
CA PRO A 234 5.81 -29.12 -4.32
C PRO A 234 6.10 -27.63 -4.32
N GLU A 235 6.57 -27.08 -3.19
CA GLU A 235 7.20 -25.78 -3.20
C GLU A 235 8.34 -25.87 -4.21
N LEU A 236 8.07 -25.44 -5.44
CA LEU A 236 9.11 -25.16 -6.39
C LEU A 236 9.86 -24.02 -5.73
N ALA A 237 10.95 -24.36 -5.05
CA ALA A 237 11.98 -23.39 -4.71
C ALA A 237 12.16 -22.58 -5.99
N PRO A 238 11.90 -21.27 -5.99
CA PRO A 238 12.08 -20.51 -7.20
C PRO A 238 13.48 -20.84 -7.69
N ALA A 239 13.64 -21.09 -8.98
CA ALA A 239 14.96 -21.11 -9.56
C ALA A 239 15.53 -19.72 -9.27
N PHE A 240 16.22 -19.57 -8.13
CA PHE A 240 16.70 -18.32 -7.57
C PHE A 240 17.82 -17.84 -8.49
N THR A 241 17.43 -17.28 -9.62
CA THR A 241 18.30 -16.62 -10.59
C THR A 241 17.94 -15.14 -10.75
N THR A 242 16.87 -14.66 -10.10
CA THR A 242 16.63 -13.24 -9.90
C THR A 242 17.39 -12.77 -8.66
N THR A 243 18.34 -11.87 -8.87
CA THR A 243 19.13 -11.21 -7.84
C THR A 243 18.18 -10.63 -6.79
N VAL A 244 18.11 -11.27 -5.63
CA VAL A 244 17.43 -10.76 -4.44
C VAL A 244 18.07 -9.42 -4.10
N SER A 245 17.41 -8.34 -4.48
CA SER A 245 17.96 -7.00 -4.35
C SER A 245 17.18 -6.27 -3.27
N SER A 246 17.90 -5.85 -2.24
CA SER A 246 17.34 -5.06 -1.15
C SER A 246 16.88 -3.69 -1.68
N PRO A 247 15.81 -3.07 -1.13
CA PRO A 247 15.50 -1.66 -1.40
C PRO A 247 16.61 -0.70 -0.92
N LEU A 248 17.61 -1.20 -0.18
CA LEU A 248 18.84 -0.49 0.16
C LEU A 248 19.97 -0.65 -0.89
N GLU A 249 19.68 -1.28 -2.03
CA GLU A 249 20.65 -1.55 -3.09
C GLU A 249 20.15 -1.02 -4.44
N GLN A 250 21.07 -0.53 -5.27
CA GLN A 250 20.74 0.02 -6.60
C GLN A 250 20.02 -0.98 -7.54
N PRO A 251 20.40 -2.28 -7.60
CA PRO A 251 19.74 -3.23 -8.49
C PRO A 251 18.23 -3.39 -8.25
N PHE A 252 17.75 -3.18 -7.02
CA PHE A 252 16.32 -3.19 -6.73
C PHE A 252 15.57 -2.12 -7.52
N TRP A 253 16.07 -0.89 -7.49
CA TRP A 253 15.42 0.25 -8.14
C TRP A 253 15.47 0.16 -9.66
N GLU A 254 16.57 -0.36 -10.21
CA GLU A 254 16.73 -0.61 -11.64
C GLU A 254 15.83 -1.74 -12.14
N GLN A 255 15.64 -2.79 -11.34
CA GLN A 255 14.76 -3.91 -11.67
C GLN A 255 13.29 -3.51 -11.54
N ALA A 256 12.94 -2.77 -10.47
CA ALA A 256 11.59 -2.27 -10.26
C ALA A 256 11.12 -1.46 -11.48
N LEU A 257 11.95 -0.55 -12.00
CA LEU A 257 11.61 0.26 -13.18
C LEU A 257 11.25 -0.54 -14.43
N LYS A 258 11.78 -1.77 -14.56
CA LYS A 258 11.54 -2.65 -15.71
C LYS A 258 10.27 -3.49 -15.55
N ASP A 259 9.69 -3.57 -14.35
CA ASP A 259 8.44 -4.30 -14.12
C ASP A 259 7.23 -3.45 -14.51
N SER A 260 6.31 -4.02 -15.29
CA SER A 260 4.99 -3.43 -15.58
C SER A 260 4.16 -3.04 -14.34
N ARG A 261 4.49 -3.57 -13.16
CA ARG A 261 3.82 -3.36 -11.88
C ARG A 261 4.69 -2.59 -10.90
N HIS A 262 5.67 -1.82 -11.38
CA HIS A 262 6.69 -1.13 -10.59
C HIS A 262 6.14 -0.30 -9.42
N GLY A 263 4.92 0.24 -9.55
CA GLY A 263 4.25 0.95 -8.47
C GLY A 263 3.97 0.10 -7.21
N HIS A 264 3.81 -1.22 -7.33
CA HIS A 264 3.77 -2.13 -6.17
C HIS A 264 5.11 -2.13 -5.44
N SER A 265 6.21 -2.34 -6.17
CA SER A 265 7.56 -2.41 -5.64
C SER A 265 7.92 -1.15 -4.83
N TYR A 266 7.54 0.04 -5.31
CA TYR A 266 7.80 1.29 -4.61
C TYR A 266 7.02 1.41 -3.29
N LYS A 267 5.73 1.06 -3.29
CA LYS A 267 4.89 1.09 -2.08
C LYS A 267 5.36 0.07 -1.05
N TYR A 268 5.76 -1.12 -1.51
CA TYR A 268 6.30 -2.18 -0.66
C TYR A 268 7.62 -1.75 -0.01
N ALA A 269 8.55 -1.21 -0.81
CA ALA A 269 9.82 -0.70 -0.31
C ALA A 269 9.63 0.42 0.71
N TYR A 270 8.79 1.42 0.40
CA TYR A 270 8.49 2.51 1.33
C TYR A 270 7.92 1.98 2.64
N SER A 271 6.89 1.13 2.57
CA SER A 271 6.24 0.58 3.76
C SER A 271 7.18 -0.27 4.60
N TYR A 272 8.00 -1.11 3.97
CA TYR A 272 8.98 -1.94 4.66
C TYR A 272 10.03 -1.10 5.40
N LEU A 273 10.64 -0.12 4.71
CA LEU A 273 11.67 0.74 5.28
C LEU A 273 11.09 1.63 6.39
N LYS A 274 9.91 2.19 6.16
CA LYS A 274 9.22 3.07 7.11
C LYS A 274 8.81 2.32 8.38
N LEU A 275 8.22 1.13 8.26
CA LEU A 275 7.90 0.28 9.40
C LEU A 275 9.14 -0.12 10.20
N ASN A 276 10.25 -0.48 9.53
CA ASN A 276 11.51 -0.80 10.21
C ASN A 276 11.99 0.38 11.06
N ARG A 277 12.02 1.59 10.47
CA ARG A 277 12.36 2.81 11.20
C ARG A 277 11.44 3.06 12.39
N MET A 278 10.13 2.95 12.20
CA MET A 278 9.12 3.18 13.25
C MET A 278 9.23 2.15 14.38
N ALA A 279 9.66 0.93 14.07
CA ALA A 279 9.91 -0.13 15.03
C ALA A 279 11.29 -0.03 15.72
N GLY A 280 12.16 0.90 15.30
CA GLY A 280 13.56 0.93 15.74
C GLY A 280 14.36 -0.31 15.31
N ARG A 281 13.96 -0.96 14.21
CA ARG A 281 14.59 -2.15 13.65
C ARG A 281 15.43 -1.80 12.43
N ASN A 282 16.47 -2.59 12.20
CA ASN A 282 17.24 -2.51 10.97
C ASN A 282 16.60 -3.45 9.94
N PRO A 283 16.43 -3.02 8.67
CA PRO A 283 16.02 -3.90 7.60
C PRO A 283 17.21 -4.80 7.24
N SER A 284 17.46 -5.86 8.01
CA SER A 284 18.60 -6.76 7.80
C SER A 284 18.22 -8.12 7.20
N ASP A 285 16.95 -8.54 7.33
CA ASP A 285 16.43 -9.75 6.69
C ASP A 285 15.54 -9.40 5.49
N PHE A 286 16.15 -9.34 4.31
CA PHE A 286 15.45 -9.08 3.05
C PHE A 286 14.86 -10.34 2.41
N LYS A 287 15.08 -11.53 2.98
CA LYS A 287 14.60 -12.78 2.38
C LYS A 287 13.07 -12.83 2.32
N SER A 288 12.41 -12.27 3.33
CA SER A 288 10.95 -12.15 3.31
C SER A 288 10.49 -11.08 2.34
N PHE A 289 11.22 -9.96 2.26
CA PHE A 289 10.92 -8.87 1.33
C PHE A 289 11.10 -9.31 -0.13
N SER A 290 12.07 -10.15 -0.44
CA SER A 290 12.26 -10.67 -1.80
C SER A 290 11.16 -11.61 -2.28
N ARG A 291 10.29 -12.09 -1.39
CA ARG A 291 9.15 -12.94 -1.77
C ARG A 291 8.02 -12.15 -2.45
N ILE A 292 8.01 -10.83 -2.29
CA ILE A 292 6.96 -9.94 -2.81
C ILE A 292 7.44 -9.12 -4.02
N LEU A 293 8.59 -9.49 -4.60
CA LEU A 293 9.24 -8.85 -5.74
C LEU A 293 9.19 -9.74 -6.98
#